data_AF-A0A419V7E3-F1
#
_entry.id   AF-A0A419V7E3-F1
#
_cell.length_a   1.000
_cell.length_b   1.000
_cell.length_c   1.000
_cell.angle_alpha   90.00
_cell.angle_beta   90.00
_cell.angle_gamma   90.00
#
_symmetry.space_group_name_H-M   'P 1'
#
loop_
_entity.id
_entity.type
_entity.pdbx_description
1 polymer ?
#
loop_
_entity_poly.entity_id
_entity_poly.type
_entity_poly.pdbx_seq_one_letter_code
_entity_poly.pdbx_strand_id
1 'polypeptide(L)'
;MKLVLWITGAALAVIGVSAYFYFTAQQEQQAQTEQEVEKIQETVGESNQDIGEVVSESHQFYNGTTGYGGLQNLEMEKQVEQAEQNIEQVNELEPDSSSLEEDLEEIKTLSENVASNREMEEVRMLHRHFHDLDIALNDYDGNTKIWGVTETLDAG
;
A
#
# COMPACT_ATOMS: atom_id res chain seq x y z
N MET A 1 -0.42 52.20 31.65
CA MET A 1 -0.56 50.73 31.60
C MET A 1 -1.28 50.34 30.30
N LYS A 2 -0.55 50.21 29.19
CA LYS A 2 -1.06 49.78 27.87
C LYS A 2 0.08 49.10 27.10
N LEU A 3 0.51 47.95 27.59
CA LEU A 3 1.57 47.17 26.93
C LEU A 3 1.36 45.67 27.17
N VAL A 4 0.13 45.16 26.99
CA VAL A 4 -0.15 43.71 27.14
C VAL A 4 -1.09 43.17 26.05
N LEU A 5 -1.71 43.99 25.18
CA LEU A 5 -2.76 43.53 24.27
C LEU A 5 -2.38 43.36 22.78
N TRP A 6 -1.13 43.58 22.39
CA TRP A 6 -0.71 43.43 20.98
C TRP A 6 0.10 42.16 20.67
N ILE A 7 0.63 41.47 21.69
CA ILE A 7 1.47 40.29 21.49
C ILE A 7 0.63 39.02 21.25
N THR A 8 -0.61 38.96 21.74
CA THR A 8 -1.49 37.79 21.58
C THR A 8 -2.15 37.70 20.19
N GLY A 9 -2.49 38.83 19.57
CA GLY A 9 -3.12 38.84 18.23
C GLY A 9 -2.17 38.48 17.09
N ALA A 10 -0.91 38.90 17.15
CA ALA A 10 0.10 38.57 16.14
C ALA A 10 0.47 37.08 16.16
N ALA A 11 0.59 36.48 17.34
CA ALA A 11 0.90 35.05 17.48
C ALA A 11 -0.22 34.15 16.92
N LEU A 12 -1.50 34.48 17.16
CA LEU A 12 -2.64 33.71 16.63
C LEU A 12 -2.76 33.82 15.11
N ALA A 13 -2.49 34.99 14.52
CA ALA A 13 -2.47 35.16 13.07
C ALA A 13 -1.35 34.36 12.39
N VAL A 14 -0.15 34.32 13.00
CA VAL A 14 0.97 33.52 12.48
C VAL A 14 0.68 32.03 12.54
N ILE A 15 0.11 31.52 13.65
CA ILE A 15 -0.29 30.11 13.77
C ILE A 15 -1.35 29.75 12.73
N GLY A 16 -2.36 30.60 12.52
CA GLY A 16 -3.40 30.38 11.51
C GLY A 16 -2.86 30.33 10.07
N VAL A 17 -1.90 31.21 9.73
CA VAL A 17 -1.26 31.22 8.41
C VAL A 17 -0.38 30.00 8.20
N SER A 18 0.41 29.60 9.21
CA SER A 18 1.23 28.37 9.13
C SER A 18 0.36 27.11 9.01
N ALA A 19 -0.75 27.02 9.76
CA ALA A 19 -1.67 25.90 9.66
C ALA A 19 -2.37 25.86 8.28
N TYR A 20 -2.73 27.01 7.71
CA TYR A 20 -3.27 27.11 6.36
C TYR A 20 -2.27 26.58 5.32
N PHE A 21 -1.03 27.06 5.34
CA PHE A 21 0.00 26.59 4.41
C PHE A 21 0.31 25.10 4.56
N TYR A 22 0.33 24.60 5.80
CA TYR A 22 0.52 23.17 6.06
C TYR A 22 -0.62 22.33 5.46
N PHE A 23 -1.87 22.74 5.67
CA PHE A 23 -3.03 22.03 5.14
C PHE A 23 -3.12 22.09 3.62
N THR A 24 -2.78 23.23 3.00
CA THR A 24 -2.74 23.33 1.53
C THR A 24 -1.65 22.44 0.95
N ALA A 25 -0.46 22.42 1.56
CA ALA A 25 0.62 21.54 1.11
C ALA A 25 0.26 20.05 1.20
N GLN A 26 -0.47 19.63 2.25
CA GLN A 26 -0.94 18.24 2.35
C GLN A 26 -1.97 17.89 1.28
N GLN A 27 -2.92 18.78 0.98
CA GLN A 27 -3.88 18.54 -0.10
C GLN A 27 -3.21 18.49 -1.47
N GLU A 28 -2.24 19.38 -1.73
CA GLU A 28 -1.48 19.35 -2.98
C GLU A 28 -0.70 18.03 -3.13
N GLN A 29 -0.04 17.58 -2.06
CA GLN A 29 0.67 16.30 -2.06
C GLN A 29 -0.28 15.12 -2.30
N GLN A 30 -1.42 15.08 -1.61
CA GLN A 30 -2.42 14.02 -1.80
C GLN A 30 -2.94 13.98 -3.24
N ALA A 31 -3.26 15.14 -3.83
CA ALA A 31 -3.73 15.23 -5.20
C ALA A 31 -2.67 14.79 -6.23
N GLN A 32 -1.38 15.04 -5.95
CA GLN A 32 -0.29 14.54 -6.79
C GLN A 32 -0.18 13.03 -6.74
N THR A 33 -0.21 12.44 -5.53
CA THR A 33 -0.21 10.98 -5.35
C THR A 33 -1.41 10.32 -6.04
N GLU A 34 -2.61 10.88 -5.92
CA GLU A 34 -3.80 10.38 -6.60
C GLU A 34 -3.63 10.39 -8.13
N GLN A 35 -3.04 11.45 -8.71
CA GLN A 35 -2.76 11.52 -10.15
C GLN A 35 -1.69 10.52 -10.62
N GLU A 36 -0.66 10.29 -9.80
CA GLU A 36 0.39 9.30 -10.10
C GLU A 36 -0.18 7.89 -10.10
N VAL A 37 -1.01 7.56 -9.10
CA VAL A 37 -1.72 6.27 -9.02
C VAL A 37 -2.66 6.09 -10.22
N GLU A 38 -3.47 7.09 -10.56
CA GLU A 38 -4.39 7.02 -11.72
C GLU A 38 -3.61 6.72 -13.01
N LYS A 39 -2.46 7.37 -13.21
CA LYS A 39 -1.59 7.11 -14.37
C LYS A 39 -1.01 5.68 -14.36
N ILE A 40 -0.63 5.15 -13.19
CA ILE A 40 -0.15 3.77 -13.06
C ILE A 40 -1.27 2.78 -13.38
N GLN A 41 -2.48 3.02 -12.88
CA GLN A 41 -3.66 2.21 -13.19
C GLN A 41 -3.98 2.23 -14.68
N GLU A 42 -3.96 3.40 -15.33
CA GLU A 42 -4.18 3.57 -16.78
C GLU A 42 -3.07 2.94 -17.66
N THR A 43 -1.94 2.53 -17.09
CA THR A 43 -0.80 1.99 -17.84
C THR A 43 -0.48 0.55 -17.44
N VAL A 44 0.03 0.36 -16.22
CA VAL A 44 0.40 -0.96 -15.69
C VAL A 44 -0.85 -1.75 -15.33
N GLY A 45 -1.83 -1.12 -14.65
CA GLY A 45 -3.08 -1.79 -14.26
C GLY A 45 -3.89 -2.28 -15.47
N GLU A 46 -4.15 -1.42 -16.45
CA GLU A 46 -4.90 -1.78 -17.66
C GLU A 46 -4.24 -2.89 -18.48
N SER A 47 -2.92 -3.00 -18.47
CA SER A 47 -2.19 -4.02 -19.22
C SER A 47 -2.07 -5.37 -18.49
N ASN A 48 -2.30 -5.40 -17.17
CA ASN A 48 -2.10 -6.58 -16.33
C ASN A 48 -3.36 -6.93 -15.51
N GLN A 49 -4.55 -6.90 -16.14
CA GLN A 49 -5.83 -7.12 -15.44
C GLN A 49 -5.95 -8.51 -14.80
N ASP A 50 -5.39 -9.54 -15.44
CA ASP A 50 -5.34 -10.90 -14.92
C ASP A 50 -4.48 -11.00 -13.65
N ILE A 51 -3.35 -10.30 -13.62
CA ILE A 51 -2.53 -10.14 -12.41
C ILE A 51 -3.32 -9.35 -11.35
N GLY A 52 -4.03 -8.30 -11.76
CA GLY A 52 -4.91 -7.52 -10.90
C GLY A 52 -5.96 -8.36 -10.17
N GLU A 53 -6.58 -9.32 -10.85
CA GLU A 53 -7.54 -10.26 -10.23
C GLU A 53 -6.89 -11.11 -9.13
N VAL A 54 -5.71 -11.70 -9.41
CA VAL A 54 -4.95 -12.50 -8.43
C VAL A 54 -4.53 -11.67 -7.21
N VAL A 55 -4.09 -10.43 -7.46
CA VAL A 55 -3.70 -9.48 -6.41
C VAL A 55 -4.90 -9.13 -5.53
N SER A 56 -6.06 -8.85 -6.12
CA SER A 56 -7.26 -8.49 -5.36
C SER A 56 -7.77 -9.65 -4.50
N GLU A 57 -7.78 -10.87 -5.04
CA GLU A 57 -8.16 -12.07 -4.28
C GLU A 57 -7.21 -12.31 -3.09
N SER A 58 -5.91 -12.19 -3.31
CA SER A 58 -4.89 -12.33 -2.28
C SER A 58 -5.00 -11.24 -1.21
N HIS A 59 -5.21 -9.99 -1.63
CA HIS A 59 -5.43 -8.88 -0.70
C HIS A 59 -6.67 -9.12 0.19
N GLN A 60 -7.78 -9.61 -0.38
CA GLN A 60 -8.98 -9.94 0.40
C GLN A 60 -8.70 -11.00 1.48
N PHE A 61 -7.93 -12.04 1.14
CA PHE A 61 -7.49 -13.04 2.12
C PHE A 61 -6.71 -12.40 3.28
N TYR A 62 -5.71 -11.58 2.96
CA TYR A 62 -4.88 -10.96 3.99
C TYR A 62 -5.64 -9.92 4.83
N ASN A 63 -6.57 -9.18 4.23
CA ASN A 63 -7.44 -8.27 4.95
C ASN A 63 -8.31 -9.03 5.97
N GLY A 64 -8.86 -10.17 5.57
CA GLY A 64 -9.68 -11.02 6.43
C GLY A 64 -8.93 -11.72 7.57
N THR A 65 -7.63 -12.01 7.38
CA THR A 65 -6.85 -12.81 8.33
C THR A 65 -5.86 -12.00 9.18
N THR A 66 -5.42 -10.85 8.69
CA THR A 66 -4.42 -10.01 9.35
C THR A 66 -4.94 -8.61 9.70
N GLY A 67 -5.98 -8.14 9.00
CA GLY A 67 -6.61 -6.84 9.22
C GLY A 67 -7.28 -6.70 10.59
N TYR A 68 -7.56 -5.46 10.99
CA TYR A 68 -8.31 -5.13 12.23
C TYR A 68 -7.80 -5.80 13.52
N GLY A 69 -6.49 -6.07 13.61
CA GLY A 69 -5.85 -6.74 14.75
C GLY A 69 -5.70 -8.26 14.59
N GLY A 70 -6.07 -8.83 13.45
CA GLY A 70 -5.96 -10.26 13.13
C GLY A 70 -4.55 -10.83 13.28
N LEU A 71 -3.51 -10.00 13.04
CA LEU A 71 -2.11 -10.39 13.26
C LEU A 71 -1.82 -10.91 14.68
N GLN A 72 -2.57 -10.50 15.71
CA GLN A 72 -2.35 -10.97 17.09
C GLN A 72 -2.80 -12.42 17.31
N ASN A 73 -3.68 -12.94 16.45
CA ASN A 73 -4.24 -14.29 16.53
C ASN A 73 -4.12 -15.00 15.17
N LEU A 74 -2.92 -14.93 14.59
CA LEU A 74 -2.67 -15.44 13.24
C LEU A 74 -2.82 -16.97 13.20
N GLU A 75 -3.71 -17.46 12.34
CA GLU A 75 -3.80 -18.89 12.00
C GLU A 75 -2.68 -19.24 11.01
N MET A 76 -1.49 -19.54 11.54
CA MET A 76 -0.27 -19.70 10.75
C MET A 76 -0.40 -20.76 9.65
N GLU A 77 -1.11 -21.86 9.90
CA GLU A 77 -1.35 -22.91 8.90
C GLU A 77 -2.06 -22.37 7.65
N LYS A 78 -3.06 -21.49 7.82
CA LYS A 78 -3.74 -20.84 6.68
C LYS A 78 -2.81 -19.89 5.92
N GLN A 79 -1.88 -19.25 6.62
CA GLN A 79 -0.91 -18.36 5.99
C GLN A 79 0.12 -19.14 5.16
N VAL A 80 0.54 -20.30 5.65
CA VAL A 80 1.40 -21.22 4.89
C VAL A 80 0.67 -21.73 3.64
N GLU A 81 -0.58 -22.17 3.77
CA GLU A 81 -1.38 -22.62 2.62
C GLU A 81 -1.56 -21.51 1.58
N GLN A 82 -1.86 -20.27 2.01
CA GLN A 82 -1.94 -19.14 1.09
C GLN A 82 -0.58 -18.81 0.47
N ALA A 83 0.51 -18.84 1.23
CA ALA A 83 1.84 -18.57 0.71
C ALA A 83 2.25 -19.58 -0.38
N GLU A 84 1.96 -20.87 -0.18
CA GLU A 84 2.17 -21.90 -1.21
C GLU A 84 1.34 -21.60 -2.48
N GLN A 85 0.08 -21.19 -2.33
CA GLN A 85 -0.76 -20.77 -3.47
C GLN A 85 -0.20 -19.55 -4.19
N ASN A 86 0.29 -18.54 -3.46
CA ASN A 86 0.88 -17.36 -4.06
C ASN A 86 2.13 -17.71 -4.89
N ILE A 87 2.97 -18.65 -4.41
CA ILE A 87 4.15 -19.11 -5.15
C ILE A 87 3.71 -19.76 -6.47
N GLU A 88 2.70 -20.63 -6.45
CA GLU A 88 2.17 -21.27 -7.65
C GLU A 88 1.62 -20.24 -8.63
N GLN A 89 0.77 -19.34 -8.16
CA GLN A 89 0.18 -18.28 -8.97
C GLN A 89 1.25 -17.38 -9.59
N VAL A 90 2.18 -16.85 -8.80
CA VAL A 90 3.24 -15.95 -9.30
C VAL A 90 4.09 -16.60 -10.39
N ASN A 91 4.37 -17.91 -10.30
CA ASN A 91 5.13 -18.60 -11.34
C ASN A 91 4.40 -18.72 -12.69
N GLU A 92 3.08 -18.52 -12.71
CA GLU A 92 2.24 -18.59 -13.91
C GLU A 92 1.95 -17.21 -14.51
N LEU A 93 2.27 -16.12 -13.81
CA LEU A 93 2.04 -14.76 -14.27
C LEU A 93 3.16 -14.26 -15.19
N GLU A 94 2.79 -13.48 -16.19
CA GLU A 94 3.72 -12.86 -17.15
C GLU A 94 3.50 -11.33 -17.15
N PRO A 95 4.14 -10.57 -16.23
CA PRO A 95 3.93 -9.12 -16.12
C PRO A 95 4.58 -8.36 -17.29
N ASP A 96 3.89 -7.34 -17.79
CA ASP A 96 4.37 -6.49 -18.88
C ASP A 96 5.21 -5.27 -18.41
N SER A 97 5.48 -5.17 -17.10
CA SER A 97 6.31 -4.13 -16.49
C SER A 97 7.42 -4.72 -15.63
N SER A 98 8.64 -4.19 -15.74
CA SER A 98 9.76 -4.61 -14.90
C SER A 98 9.55 -4.30 -13.41
N SER A 99 8.83 -3.22 -13.08
CA SER A 99 8.52 -2.90 -11.68
C SER A 99 7.57 -3.94 -11.08
N LEU A 100 6.59 -4.39 -11.86
CA LEU A 100 5.63 -5.39 -11.44
C LEU A 100 6.29 -6.77 -11.34
N GLU A 101 7.21 -7.08 -12.27
CA GLU A 101 8.05 -8.29 -12.19
C GLU A 101 8.83 -8.33 -10.88
N GLU A 102 9.49 -7.24 -10.50
CA GLU A 102 10.24 -7.14 -9.24
C GLU A 102 9.34 -7.31 -8.01
N ASP A 103 8.15 -6.67 -8.00
CA ASP A 103 7.19 -6.82 -6.90
C ASP A 103 6.67 -8.26 -6.77
N LEU A 104 6.41 -8.94 -7.88
CA LEU A 104 5.98 -10.34 -7.88
C LEU A 104 7.09 -11.29 -7.42
N GLU A 105 8.35 -11.03 -7.79
CA GLU A 105 9.51 -11.77 -7.29
C GLU A 105 9.70 -11.61 -5.77
N GLU A 106 9.48 -10.41 -5.24
CA GLU A 106 9.52 -10.15 -3.80
C GLU A 106 8.39 -10.88 -3.08
N ILE A 107 7.15 -10.82 -3.60
CA ILE A 107 6.00 -11.58 -3.06
C ILE A 107 6.30 -13.08 -3.01
N LYS A 108 6.93 -13.63 -4.05
CA LYS A 108 7.34 -15.04 -4.07
C LYS A 108 8.36 -15.33 -2.98
N THR A 109 9.38 -14.49 -2.83
CA THR A 109 10.41 -14.63 -1.79
C THR A 109 9.81 -14.59 -0.38
N LEU A 110 8.94 -13.62 -0.11
CA LEU A 110 8.21 -13.52 1.16
C LEU A 110 7.32 -14.75 1.40
N SER A 111 6.67 -15.26 0.36
CA SER A 111 5.83 -16.46 0.45
C SER A 111 6.66 -17.72 0.78
N GLU A 112 7.82 -17.89 0.15
CA GLU A 112 8.77 -18.97 0.47
C GLU A 112 9.25 -18.88 1.93
N ASN A 113 9.48 -17.65 2.43
CA ASN A 113 9.83 -17.40 3.82
C ASN A 113 8.69 -17.73 4.79
N VAL A 114 7.44 -17.39 4.47
CA VAL A 114 6.28 -17.78 5.29
C VAL A 114 6.14 -19.29 5.36
N ALA A 115 6.25 -19.99 4.22
CA ALA A 115 6.14 -21.45 4.16
C ALA A 115 7.23 -22.14 4.99
N SER A 116 8.46 -21.59 4.98
CA SER A 116 9.62 -22.20 5.63
C SER A 116 9.79 -21.79 7.10
N ASN A 117 9.72 -20.49 7.38
CA ASN A 117 10.11 -19.89 8.65
C ASN A 117 8.92 -19.52 9.53
N ARG A 118 7.71 -19.40 8.95
CA ARG A 118 6.45 -19.12 9.68
C ARG A 118 6.51 -17.83 10.50
N GLU A 119 7.14 -16.80 9.93
CA GLU A 119 7.35 -15.51 10.60
C GLU A 119 6.18 -14.56 10.36
N MET A 120 5.68 -13.94 11.43
CA MET A 120 4.55 -13.00 11.36
C MET A 120 4.88 -11.73 10.56
N GLU A 121 6.14 -11.29 10.57
CA GLU A 121 6.55 -10.10 9.81
C GLU A 121 6.44 -10.36 8.30
N GLU A 122 6.83 -11.53 7.82
CA GLU A 122 6.72 -11.92 6.41
C GLU A 122 5.26 -11.93 5.96
N VAL A 123 4.35 -12.45 6.80
CA VAL A 123 2.89 -12.40 6.55
C VAL A 123 2.37 -10.96 6.48
N ARG A 124 2.85 -10.09 7.38
CA ARG A 124 2.51 -8.66 7.35
C ARG A 124 3.02 -8.01 6.08
N MET A 125 4.22 -8.35 5.62
CA MET A 125 4.78 -7.82 4.39
C MET A 125 4.01 -8.30 3.17
N LEU A 126 3.61 -9.58 3.09
CA LEU A 126 2.73 -10.07 2.03
C LEU A 126 1.44 -9.26 1.94
N HIS A 127 0.76 -9.02 3.07
CA HIS A 127 -0.43 -8.18 3.07
C HIS A 127 -0.16 -6.78 2.50
N ARG A 128 0.94 -6.13 2.91
CA ARG A 128 1.26 -4.78 2.42
C ARG A 128 1.58 -4.74 0.93
N HIS A 129 2.31 -5.74 0.41
CA HIS A 129 2.60 -5.81 -1.03
C HIS A 129 1.32 -6.01 -1.83
N PHE A 130 0.47 -6.97 -1.44
CA PHE A 130 -0.81 -7.16 -2.13
C PHE A 130 -1.73 -5.95 -2.02
N HIS A 131 -1.74 -5.26 -0.88
CA HIS A 131 -2.50 -4.03 -0.71
C HIS A 131 -2.01 -2.91 -1.65
N ASP A 132 -0.70 -2.65 -1.69
CA ASP A 132 -0.13 -1.60 -2.54
C ASP A 132 -0.27 -1.96 -4.04
N LEU A 133 -0.11 -3.24 -4.42
CA LEU A 133 -0.40 -3.68 -5.79
C LEU A 133 -1.89 -3.61 -6.14
N ASP A 134 -2.81 -3.85 -5.19
CA ASP A 134 -4.25 -3.72 -5.45
C ASP A 134 -4.63 -2.26 -5.74
N ILE A 135 -3.92 -1.29 -5.15
CA ILE A 135 -4.02 0.12 -5.54
C ILE A 135 -3.48 0.34 -6.95
N ALA A 136 -2.32 -0.21 -7.27
CA ALA A 136 -1.64 0.02 -8.53
C ALA A 136 -2.37 -0.59 -9.74
N LEU A 137 -2.94 -1.78 -9.55
CA LEU A 137 -3.48 -2.60 -10.64
C LEU A 137 -4.99 -2.52 -10.75
N ASN A 138 -5.70 -2.21 -9.66
CA ASN A 138 -7.15 -2.18 -9.60
C ASN A 138 -7.67 -0.82 -9.09
N ASP A 139 -8.97 -0.58 -9.26
CA ASP A 139 -9.66 0.63 -8.76
C ASP A 139 -10.00 0.51 -7.25
N TYR A 140 -9.01 0.16 -6.43
CA TYR A 140 -9.21 -0.04 -4.99
C TYR A 140 -9.24 1.31 -4.24
N ASP A 141 -10.45 1.74 -3.88
CA ASP A 141 -10.77 3.04 -3.26
C ASP A 141 -10.68 3.06 -1.71
N GLY A 142 -10.16 2.00 -1.10
CA GLY A 142 -10.26 1.75 0.35
C GLY A 142 -9.42 2.67 1.24
N ASN A 143 -9.78 3.96 1.39
CA ASN A 143 -9.16 4.95 2.29
C ASN A 143 -7.62 4.80 2.38
N THR A 144 -6.98 4.75 1.22
CA THR A 144 -5.87 3.82 1.05
C THR A 144 -4.54 4.45 1.42
N LYS A 145 -4.05 4.11 2.61
CA LYS A 145 -2.68 4.39 3.00
C LYS A 145 -1.74 3.53 2.15
N ILE A 146 -1.03 4.12 1.20
CA ILE A 146 0.10 3.48 0.52
C ILE A 146 1.19 3.18 1.55
N TRP A 147 1.67 1.94 1.61
CA TRP A 147 2.75 1.55 2.53
C TRP A 147 4.13 1.85 1.97
N GLY A 148 4.26 1.95 0.65
CA GLY A 148 5.50 2.22 -0.07
C GLY A 148 6.42 1.01 0.00
N VAL A 149 5.87 -0.19 -0.25
CA VAL A 149 6.62 -1.45 -0.25
C VAL A 149 6.72 -2.07 -1.65
N THR A 150 6.20 -1.38 -2.68
CA THR A 150 6.18 -1.88 -4.06
C THR A 150 6.86 -0.88 -4.99
N GLU A 151 7.72 -1.38 -5.86
CA GLU A 151 8.38 -0.60 -6.90
C GLU A 151 7.37 -0.08 -7.93
N THR A 152 6.25 -0.78 -8.17
CA THR A 152 5.21 -0.34 -9.11
C THR A 152 4.56 0.99 -8.73
N LEU A 153 4.40 1.26 -7.42
CA LEU A 153 3.93 2.56 -6.93
C LEU A 153 5.05 3.59 -6.75
N ASP A 154 6.29 3.15 -6.49
CA ASP A 154 7.44 4.03 -6.34
C ASP A 154 8.03 4.50 -7.69
N ALA A 155 7.71 3.81 -8.81
CA ALA A 155 8.12 4.17 -10.17
C ALA A 155 7.34 5.36 -10.79
N GLY A 156 6.49 6.04 -9.99
CA GLY A 156 5.68 7.21 -10.36
C GLY A 156 6.47 8.51 -10.48
#